data_AF-A0A9E3S5N7-F1
#
_entry.id   AF-A0A9E3S5N7-F1
#
_cell.length_a   1.000
_cell.length_b   1.000
_cell.length_c   1.000
_cell.angle_alpha   90.00
_cell.angle_beta   90.00
_cell.angle_gamma   90.00
#
_symmetry.space_group_name_H-M   'P 1'
#
loop_
_entity.id
_entity.type
_entity.pdbx_description
1 polymer ?
#
loop_
_entity_poly.entity_id
_entity_poly.type
_entity_poly.pdbx_seq_one_letter_code
_entity_poly.pdbx_strand_id
1 'polypeptide(L)'
;MLEELAWHSYGTDSLLSRLNLFNASLIFAVYWAFWHFPLSFIKDYYHSNLVESGTLYSINFVVSLIPFVLIINWLYYKTNRNIILPIVFHISAGFFNEIFATHPMSKVIQTGLLLILAIYLVINDKELFFNRIQ
;
A
#
# COMPACT_ATOMS: atom_id res chain seq x y z
N MET A 1 10.39 3.40 6.69
CA MET A 1 10.48 3.22 8.16
C MET A 1 9.55 4.18 8.91
N LEU A 2 9.70 5.49 8.76
CA LEU A 2 8.84 6.47 9.47
C LEU A 2 7.35 6.34 9.13
N GLU A 3 7.03 6.08 7.86
CA GLU A 3 5.66 5.82 7.42
C GLU A 3 5.05 4.64 8.16
N GLU A 4 5.70 3.48 8.13
CA GLU A 4 5.21 2.28 8.81
C GLU A 4 5.08 2.43 10.32
N LEU A 5 5.98 3.20 10.95
CA LEU A 5 5.85 3.56 12.36
C LEU A 5 4.57 4.36 12.62
N ALA A 6 4.26 5.38 11.83
CA ALA A 6 3.05 6.18 12.01
C ALA A 6 1.77 5.37 11.71
N TRP A 7 1.79 4.58 10.64
CA TRP A 7 0.62 3.85 10.15
C TRP A 7 0.27 2.65 11.02
N HIS A 8 1.25 1.86 11.44
CA HIS A 8 1.00 0.64 12.21
C HIS A 8 1.02 0.83 13.73
N SER A 9 1.48 1.99 14.24
CA SER A 9 1.35 2.31 15.68
C SER A 9 0.02 2.97 16.04
N TYR A 10 -0.54 3.79 15.14
CA TYR A 10 -1.77 4.54 15.43
C TYR A 10 -2.73 4.65 14.23
N GLY A 11 -2.22 4.90 13.03
CA GLY A 11 -3.05 5.17 11.84
C GLY A 11 -4.13 4.11 11.60
N THR A 12 -3.72 2.87 11.32
CA THR A 12 -4.62 1.75 11.01
C THR A 12 -5.45 1.33 12.23
N ASP A 13 -4.85 1.30 13.43
CA ASP A 13 -5.53 0.92 14.67
C ASP A 13 -6.69 1.88 15.01
N SER A 14 -6.52 3.19 14.73
CA SER A 14 -7.58 4.18 14.93
C SER A 14 -8.80 3.92 14.03
N LEU A 15 -8.59 3.49 12.78
CA LEU A 15 -9.66 3.13 11.85
C LEU A 15 -10.35 1.82 12.25
N LEU A 16 -9.56 0.83 12.69
CA LEU A 16 -10.05 -0.48 13.14
C LEU A 16 -10.93 -0.40 14.40
N SER A 17 -10.78 0.66 15.22
CA SER A 17 -11.71 0.91 16.33
C SER A 17 -13.18 1.00 15.87
N ARG A 18 -13.41 1.40 14.61
CA ARG A 18 -14.75 1.61 14.03
C ARG A 18 -15.06 0.72 12.83
N LEU A 19 -14.05 0.09 12.23
CA LEU A 19 -14.14 -0.64 10.97
C LEU A 19 -13.51 -2.03 11.07
N ASN A 20 -13.76 -2.88 10.08
CA ASN A 20 -12.97 -4.10 9.88
C ASN A 20 -11.70 -3.80 9.07
N LEU A 21 -10.76 -4.75 9.02
CA LEU A 21 -9.46 -4.58 8.40
C LEU A 21 -9.56 -4.24 6.91
N PHE A 22 -10.53 -4.82 6.20
CA PHE A 22 -10.76 -4.53 4.80
C PHE A 22 -11.15 -3.06 4.58
N ASN A 23 -12.19 -2.58 5.28
CA ASN A 23 -12.66 -1.21 5.13
C ASN A 23 -11.63 -0.20 5.64
N ALA A 24 -10.94 -0.50 6.75
CA ALA A 24 -9.84 0.32 7.25
C ALA A 24 -8.72 0.44 6.20
N SER A 25 -8.33 -0.68 5.57
CA SER A 25 -7.31 -0.71 4.52
C SER A 25 -7.72 0.09 3.29
N LEU A 26 -8.97 0.02 2.85
CA LEU A 26 -9.43 0.80 1.69
C LEU A 26 -9.44 2.31 1.95
N ILE A 27 -9.96 2.73 3.11
CA ILE A 27 -9.93 4.15 3.51
C ILE A 27 -8.49 4.63 3.64
N PHE A 28 -7.63 3.81 4.24
CA PHE A 28 -6.23 4.12 4.39
C PHE A 28 -5.52 4.26 3.04
N ALA A 29 -5.78 3.38 2.07
CA ALA A 29 -5.22 3.49 0.72
C ALA A 29 -5.61 4.80 0.02
N VAL A 30 -6.87 5.23 0.17
CA VAL A 30 -7.34 6.53 -0.35
C VAL A 30 -6.62 7.69 0.33
N TYR A 31 -6.54 7.69 1.66
CA TYR A 31 -5.83 8.72 2.40
C TYR A 31 -4.35 8.78 2.03
N TRP A 32 -3.70 7.63 1.89
CA TRP A 32 -2.29 7.55 1.53
C TRP A 32 -2.06 8.02 0.08
N ALA A 33 -3.00 7.80 -0.84
CA ALA A 33 -2.96 8.38 -2.19
C ALA A 33 -2.97 9.92 -2.13
N PHE A 34 -3.86 10.50 -1.31
CA PHE A 34 -3.91 11.96 -1.11
C PHE A 34 -2.66 12.50 -0.43
N TRP A 35 -2.06 11.74 0.50
CA TRP A 35 -0.81 12.12 1.15
C TRP A 35 0.36 12.24 0.15
N HIS A 36 0.39 11.40 -0.88
CA HIS A 36 1.40 11.49 -1.95
C HIS A 36 1.09 12.56 -3.00
N PHE A 37 -0.15 13.04 -3.09
CA PHE A 37 -0.57 13.97 -4.15
C PHE A 37 0.26 15.27 -4.23
N PRO A 38 0.65 15.94 -3.11
CA PRO A 38 1.49 17.14 -3.17
C PRO A 38 2.85 16.91 -3.81
N LEU A 39 3.40 15.69 -3.71
CA LEU A 39 4.70 15.34 -4.26
C LEU A 39 4.70 15.34 -5.79
N SER A 40 3.53 15.25 -6.43
CA SER A 40 3.38 15.37 -7.89
C SER A 40 3.72 16.76 -8.44
N PHE A 41 3.74 17.79 -7.58
CA PHE A 41 4.06 19.17 -7.97
C PHE A 41 5.53 19.55 -7.70
N ILE A 42 6.31 18.65 -7.10
CA ILE A 42 7.73 18.89 -6.81
C ILE A 42 8.53 18.45 -8.03
N LYS A 43 9.21 19.41 -8.67
CA LYS A 43 10.02 19.14 -9.87
C LYS A 43 11.05 18.04 -9.61
N ASP A 44 11.21 17.16 -10.60
CA ASP A 44 12.15 16.03 -10.60
C ASP A 44 11.87 14.95 -9.54
N TYR A 45 10.71 15.01 -8.87
CA TYR A 45 10.28 13.97 -7.93
C TYR A 45 9.63 12.80 -8.67
N TYR A 46 9.64 11.61 -8.06
CA TYR A 46 9.07 10.40 -8.68
C TYR A 46 7.63 10.61 -9.20
N HIS A 47 6.79 11.29 -8.41
CA HIS A 47 5.40 11.56 -8.79
C HIS A 47 5.25 12.61 -9.88
N SER A 48 6.12 13.64 -9.95
CA SER A 48 6.08 14.59 -11.07
C SER A 48 6.46 13.90 -12.37
N ASN A 49 7.48 13.04 -12.34
CA ASN A 49 7.94 12.28 -13.50
C ASN A 49 6.87 11.25 -13.96
N LEU A 50 6.09 10.69 -13.04
CA LEU A 50 4.93 9.86 -13.36
C LEU A 50 3.82 10.63 -14.09
N VAL A 51 3.54 11.86 -13.67
CA VAL A 51 2.55 12.74 -14.33
C VAL A 51 3.02 13.09 -15.75
N GLU A 52 4.30 13.43 -15.91
CA GLU A 52 4.90 13.73 -17.21
C GLU A 52 4.97 12.51 -18.14
N SER A 53 5.24 11.32 -17.60
CA SER A 53 5.35 10.08 -18.39
C SER A 53 4.00 9.49 -18.85
N GLY A 54 2.88 9.97 -18.27
CA GLY A 54 1.54 9.72 -18.80
C GLY A 54 0.49 9.37 -17.75
N THR A 55 -0.77 9.68 -18.07
CA THR A 55 -1.93 9.49 -17.20
C THR A 55 -2.11 8.04 -16.73
N LEU A 56 -1.76 7.06 -17.56
CA LEU A 56 -1.84 5.63 -17.21
C LEU A 56 -0.99 5.30 -15.98
N TYR A 57 0.24 5.80 -15.91
CA TYR A 57 1.17 5.47 -14.84
C TYR A 57 0.81 6.19 -13.54
N SER A 58 0.28 7.41 -13.65
CA SER A 58 -0.27 8.16 -12.52
C SER A 58 -1.49 7.45 -11.91
N ILE A 59 -2.42 6.99 -12.74
CA ILE A 59 -3.57 6.19 -12.28
C ILE A 59 -3.10 4.87 -11.69
N ASN A 60 -2.14 4.20 -12.34
CA ASN A 60 -1.59 2.93 -11.85
C ASN A 60 -1.00 3.08 -10.45
N PHE A 61 -0.30 4.18 -10.16
CA PHE A 61 0.22 4.43 -8.81
C PHE A 61 -0.90 4.49 -7.77
N VAL A 62 -1.99 5.22 -8.04
CA VAL A 62 -3.13 5.29 -7.11
C VAL A 62 -3.78 3.91 -6.92
N VAL A 63 -3.95 3.16 -8.01
CA VAL A 63 -4.52 1.80 -7.97
C VAL A 63 -3.62 0.83 -7.22
N SER A 64 -2.30 0.94 -7.34
CA SER A 64 -1.33 0.03 -6.71
C SER A 64 -1.30 0.15 -5.19
N LEU A 65 -1.70 1.29 -4.64
CA LEU A 65 -1.83 1.47 -3.19
C LEU A 65 -2.88 0.54 -2.58
N ILE A 66 -3.95 0.19 -3.31
CA ILE A 66 -5.02 -0.68 -2.79
C ILE A 66 -4.48 -2.07 -2.42
N PRO A 67 -3.91 -2.87 -3.34
CA PRO A 67 -3.39 -4.18 -2.98
C PRO A 67 -2.19 -4.08 -2.05
N PHE A 68 -1.37 -3.04 -2.16
CA PHE A 68 -0.23 -2.84 -1.28
C PHE A 68 -0.67 -2.69 0.19
N VAL A 69 -1.63 -1.81 0.46
CA VAL A 69 -2.17 -1.57 1.80
C VAL A 69 -2.87 -2.82 2.34
N LEU A 70 -3.63 -3.53 1.50
CA LEU A 70 -4.27 -4.78 1.92
C LEU A 70 -3.24 -5.83 2.36
N ILE A 71 -2.15 -6.01 1.60
CA ILE A 71 -1.11 -7.00 1.88
C ILE A 71 -0.31 -6.60 3.13
N ILE A 72 0.10 -5.33 3.25
CA ILE A 72 0.94 -4.90 4.37
C ILE A 72 0.18 -4.95 5.70
N ASN A 73 -1.10 -4.54 5.71
CA ASN A 73 -1.96 -4.65 6.89
C ASN A 73 -2.27 -6.11 7.22
N TRP A 74 -2.53 -6.95 6.22
CA TRP A 74 -2.67 -8.39 6.44
C TRP A 74 -1.42 -8.98 7.09
N LEU A 75 -0.23 -8.64 6.56
CA LEU A 75 1.05 -9.12 7.09
C LEU A 75 1.23 -8.70 8.55
N TYR A 76 0.97 -7.43 8.88
CA TYR A 76 1.05 -6.93 10.25
C TYR A 76 0.13 -7.70 11.20
N TYR A 77 -1.15 -7.84 10.86
CA TYR A 77 -2.14 -8.46 11.73
C TYR A 77 -1.98 -9.99 11.82
N LYS A 78 -1.61 -10.65 10.72
CA LYS A 78 -1.35 -12.10 10.69
C LYS A 78 -0.14 -12.48 11.55
N THR A 79 0.78 -11.54 11.77
CA THR A 79 2.04 -11.77 12.48
C THR A 79 2.04 -11.21 13.91
N ASN A 80 0.85 -11.15 14.53
CA ASN A 80 0.64 -10.64 15.89
C ASN A 80 1.15 -9.20 16.06
N ARG A 81 0.85 -8.33 15.08
CA ARG A 81 1.20 -6.91 15.11
C ARG A 81 2.73 -6.66 15.15
N ASN A 82 3.51 -7.51 14.46
CA ASN A 82 4.95 -7.31 14.31
C ASN A 82 5.25 -6.23 13.26
N ILE A 83 5.66 -5.05 13.71
CA ILE A 83 5.92 -3.89 12.85
C ILE A 83 7.16 -4.01 11.96
N ILE A 84 8.11 -4.89 12.30
CA ILE A 84 9.33 -5.07 11.52
C ILE A 84 9.02 -5.66 10.13
N LEU A 85 8.00 -6.52 10.03
CA LEU A 85 7.63 -7.16 8.77
C LEU A 85 7.04 -6.17 7.75
N PRO A 86 6.07 -5.30 8.10
CA PRO A 86 5.67 -4.16 7.27
C PRO A 86 6.84 -3.27 6.84
N ILE A 87 7.75 -2.94 7.76
CA ILE A 87 8.93 -2.12 7.47
C ILE A 87 9.79 -2.76 6.38
N VAL A 88 10.11 -4.05 6.52
CA VAL A 88 10.93 -4.78 5.55
C VAL A 88 10.20 -4.90 4.21
N PHE A 89 8.90 -5.19 4.23
CA PHE A 89 8.07 -5.28 3.03
C PHE A 89 8.04 -3.96 2.25
N HIS A 90 7.78 -2.84 2.93
CA HIS A 90 7.75 -1.52 2.31
C HIS A 90 9.12 -1.12 1.76
N ILE A 91 10.18 -1.26 2.56
CA ILE A 91 11.54 -0.92 2.10
C ILE A 91 11.91 -1.76 0.88
N SER A 92 11.61 -3.06 0.88
CA SER A 92 11.89 -3.94 -0.25
C SER A 92 11.17 -3.49 -1.52
N ALA A 93 9.88 -3.12 -1.42
CA ALA A 93 9.12 -2.62 -2.56
C ALA A 93 9.68 -1.32 -3.15
N GLY A 94 10.14 -0.38 -2.32
CA GLY A 94 10.80 0.84 -2.78
C GLY A 94 12.19 0.56 -3.37
N PHE A 95 13.01 -0.18 -2.63
CA PHE A 95 14.41 -0.47 -2.97
C PHE A 95 14.56 -1.21 -4.31
N PHE A 96 13.75 -2.26 -4.54
CA PHE A 96 13.80 -2.99 -5.80
C PHE A 96 13.32 -2.17 -6.99
N ASN A 97 12.34 -1.27 -6.80
CA ASN A 97 11.89 -0.40 -7.87
C ASN A 97 12.98 0.58 -8.32
N GLU A 98 13.77 1.10 -7.39
CA GLU A 98 14.87 2.03 -7.68
C GLU A 98 16.09 1.32 -8.30
N ILE A 99 16.55 0.21 -7.70
CA ILE A 99 17.77 -0.48 -8.17
C ILE A 99 17.62 -1.05 -9.58
N PHE A 100 16.45 -1.62 -9.89
CA PHE A 100 16.22 -2.21 -11.20
C PHE A 100 15.81 -1.17 -12.25
N ALA A 101 15.71 0.12 -11.89
CA ALA A 101 15.27 1.21 -12.76
C ALA A 101 14.08 0.78 -13.63
N THR A 102 13.06 0.21 -12.99
CA THR A 102 12.05 -0.58 -13.70
C THR A 102 11.27 0.27 -14.68
N HIS A 103 11.08 -0.27 -15.90
CA HIS A 103 10.26 0.39 -16.92
C HIS A 103 8.84 0.64 -16.35
N PRO A 104 8.17 1.77 -16.64
CA PRO A 104 6.86 2.09 -16.08
C PRO A 104 5.81 0.97 -16.27
N MET A 105 5.85 0.26 -17.40
CA MET A 105 4.99 -0.91 -17.65
C MET A 105 5.22 -2.07 -16.68
N SER A 106 6.44 -2.26 -16.18
CA SER A 106 6.73 -3.28 -15.15
C SER A 106 5.97 -3.00 -13.86
N LYS A 107 5.74 -1.74 -13.50
CA LYS A 107 4.94 -1.34 -12.33
C LYS A 107 3.46 -1.64 -12.52
N VAL A 108 2.95 -1.59 -13.75
CA VAL A 108 1.59 -2.00 -14.09
C VAL A 108 1.43 -3.51 -13.91
N ILE A 109 2.38 -4.30 -14.43
CA ILE A 109 2.39 -5.76 -14.25
C ILE A 109 2.48 -6.11 -12.76
N GLN A 110 3.38 -5.45 -12.01
CA GLN A 110 3.50 -5.61 -10.56
C GLN A 110 2.17 -5.34 -9.84
N THR A 111 1.46 -4.28 -10.23
CA THR A 111 0.16 -3.93 -9.66
C THR A 111 -0.86 -5.05 -9.88
N GLY A 112 -0.90 -5.63 -11.08
CA GLY A 112 -1.75 -6.79 -11.38
C GLY A 112 -1.40 -8.01 -10.52
N LEU A 113 -0.12 -8.33 -10.36
CA LEU A 113 0.34 -9.45 -9.54
C LEU A 113 -0.01 -9.26 -8.05
N LEU A 114 0.21 -8.06 -7.52
CA LEU A 114 -0.14 -7.72 -6.14
C LEU A 114 -1.66 -7.74 -5.95
N LEU A 115 -2.45 -7.34 -6.94
CA LEU A 115 -3.91 -7.42 -6.87
C LEU A 115 -4.39 -8.87 -6.80
N ILE A 116 -3.83 -9.77 -7.62
CA ILE A 116 -4.14 -11.20 -7.56
C ILE A 116 -3.80 -11.76 -6.17
N LEU A 117 -2.62 -11.42 -5.64
CA LEU A 117 -2.22 -11.83 -4.30
C LEU A 117 -3.16 -11.28 -3.22
N ALA A 118 -3.49 -9.98 -3.27
CA ALA A 118 -4.40 -9.36 -2.31
C ALA A 118 -5.79 -10.01 -2.33
N ILE A 119 -6.34 -10.27 -3.53
CA ILE A 119 -7.62 -10.99 -3.68
C ILE A 119 -7.53 -12.39 -3.06
N TYR A 120 -6.45 -13.13 -3.36
CA TYR A 120 -6.22 -14.44 -2.78
C TYR A 120 -6.19 -14.38 -1.24
N LEU A 121 -5.44 -13.44 -0.65
CA LEU A 121 -5.35 -13.28 0.80
C LEU A 121 -6.71 -12.91 1.43
N VAL A 122 -7.46 -11.99 0.82
CA VAL A 122 -8.79 -11.59 1.28
C VAL A 122 -9.77 -12.76 1.25
N ILE A 123 -9.66 -13.66 0.25
CA ILE A 123 -10.52 -14.84 0.15
C ILE A 123 -10.13 -15.94 1.16
N ASN A 124 -8.83 -16.12 1.43
CA ASN A 124 -8.37 -17.16 2.34
C ASN A 124 -8.50 -16.77 3.83
N ASP A 125 -8.26 -15.50 4.16
CA ASP A 125 -8.32 -14.98 5.52
C ASP A 125 -9.52 -14.03 5.72
N LYS A 126 -10.70 -14.41 5.21
CA LYS A 126 -11.93 -13.60 5.30
C LYS A 126 -12.27 -13.16 6.71
N GLU A 127 -12.12 -14.05 7.68
CA GLU A 127 -12.40 -13.71 9.08
C GLU A 127 -11.52 -12.56 9.57
N LEU A 128 -10.23 -12.58 9.24
CA LEU A 128 -9.31 -11.49 9.60
C LEU A 128 -9.71 -10.18 8.93
N PHE A 129 -10.14 -10.24 7.67
CA PHE A 129 -10.47 -9.04 6.89
C PHE A 129 -11.81 -8.41 7.27
N PHE A 130 -12.83 -9.24 7.56
CA PHE A 130 -14.20 -8.79 7.68
C PHE A 130 -14.74 -8.78 9.12
N ASN A 131 -14.15 -9.54 10.04
CA ASN A 131 -14.51 -9.46 11.45
C ASN A 131 -13.91 -8.21 12.10
N ARG A 132 -14.50 -7.82 13.23
CA ARG A 132 -13.92 -6.80 14.12
C ARG A 132 -12.69 -7.39 14.78
N ILE A 133 -11.53 -6.80 14.52
CA ILE A 133 -10.31 -7.11 15.26
C ILE A 133 -10.39 -6.38 16.60
N GLN A 134 -10.45 -7.13 17.70
CA GLN A 134 -10.35 -6.59 19.06
C GLN A 134 -8.88 -6.40 19.44
#